data_AF-A0A485A7I3-F1
#
_entry.id   AF-A0A485A7I3-F1
#
_cell.length_a   1.000
_cell.length_b   1.000
_cell.length_c   1.000
_cell.angle_alpha   90.00
_cell.angle_beta   90.00
_cell.angle_gamma   90.00
#
_symmetry.space_group_name_H-M   'P 1'
#
loop_
_entity.id
_entity.type
_entity.pdbx_description
1 polymer ?
#
loop_
_entity_poly.entity_id
_entity_poly.type
_entity_poly.pdbx_seq_one_letter_code
_entity_poly.pdbx_strand_id
1 'polypeptide(L)'
;MMFKRFFITGTDTSVGKTVVSRALLQALAASGKSVAGYKPVAKGSKETPDGLRNKDALILQSVSSLALPYDAVNPIALSEDESSVAHSCPINYGLLSGWSSAPERAGRSCGG
;
A
#
# COMPACT_ATOMS: atom_id res chain seq x y z
N MET A 1 1.02 15.40 15.89
CA MET A 1 -0.26 15.13 15.20
C MET A 1 -0.62 13.65 15.37
N MET A 2 -1.90 13.32 15.60
CA MET A 2 -2.37 11.93 15.74
C MET A 2 -2.88 11.40 14.39
N PHE A 3 -2.25 10.36 13.85
CA PHE A 3 -2.72 9.68 12.65
C PHE A 3 -3.85 8.70 12.97
N LYS A 4 -4.99 8.80 12.27
CA LYS A 4 -6.07 7.81 12.32
C LYS A 4 -5.77 6.69 11.33
N ARG A 5 -5.88 5.43 11.77
CA ARG A 5 -5.61 4.23 10.98
C ARG A 5 -6.85 3.34 10.96
N PHE A 6 -7.23 2.90 9.77
CA PHE A 6 -8.33 1.95 9.58
C PHE A 6 -7.74 0.64 9.05
N PHE A 7 -8.05 -0.47 9.71
CA PHE A 7 -7.68 -1.80 9.26
C PHE A 7 -8.90 -2.49 8.64
N ILE A 8 -8.82 -2.79 7.34
CA ILE A 8 -9.90 -3.42 6.59
C ILE A 8 -9.62 -4.92 6.48
N THR A 9 -10.45 -5.73 7.14
CA THR A 9 -10.41 -7.20 7.08
C THR A 9 -11.63 -7.74 6.35
N GLY A 10 -11.58 -9.01 5.95
CA GLY A 10 -12.68 -9.70 5.26
C GLY A 10 -12.43 -11.20 5.28
N THR A 11 -13.52 -11.96 5.40
CA THR A 11 -13.50 -13.41 5.70
C THR A 11 -12.94 -14.28 4.58
N ASP A 12 -13.08 -13.83 3.33
CA ASP A 12 -12.60 -14.56 2.15
C ASP A 12 -11.75 -13.63 1.25
N THR A 13 -10.98 -14.25 0.36
CA THR A 13 -10.37 -13.63 -0.81
C THR A 13 -11.44 -13.04 -1.74
N SER A 14 -11.11 -11.96 -2.44
CA SER A 14 -12.00 -11.34 -3.44
C SER A 14 -13.38 -10.82 -2.98
N VAL A 15 -13.67 -10.80 -1.67
CA VAL A 15 -14.92 -10.24 -1.09
C VAL A 15 -15.12 -8.73 -1.25
N GLY A 16 -14.25 -8.05 -2.02
CA GLY A 16 -14.37 -6.61 -2.28
C GLY A 16 -13.63 -5.70 -1.30
N LYS A 17 -12.68 -6.20 -0.50
CA LYS A 17 -11.87 -5.37 0.42
C LYS A 17 -11.23 -4.16 -0.27
N THR A 18 -10.67 -4.35 -1.47
CA THR A 18 -10.05 -3.25 -2.24
C THR A 18 -11.08 -2.23 -2.69
N VAL A 19 -12.28 -2.68 -3.08
CA VAL A 19 -13.39 -1.79 -3.50
C VAL A 19 -13.83 -0.91 -2.34
N VAL A 20 -14.05 -1.51 -1.16
CA VAL A 20 -14.43 -0.78 0.06
C VAL A 20 -13.32 0.17 0.50
N SER A 21 -12.06 -0.29 0.47
CA SER A 21 -10.90 0.55 0.83
C SER A 21 -10.78 1.76 -0.08
N ARG A 22 -10.93 1.56 -1.40
CA ARG A 22 -10.96 2.64 -2.38
C ARG A 22 -12.09 3.62 -2.10
N ALA A 23 -13.33 3.14 -1.89
CA ALA A 23 -14.48 4.00 -1.62
C ALA A 23 -14.26 4.84 -0.36
N LEU A 24 -13.70 4.24 0.70
CA LEU A 24 -13.38 4.92 1.94
C LEU A 24 -12.31 6.00 1.74
N LEU A 25 -11.23 5.71 1.03
CA LEU A 25 -10.18 6.68 0.70
C LEU A 25 -10.75 7.85 -0.09
N GLN A 26 -11.54 7.58 -1.14
CA GLN A 26 -12.16 8.62 -1.96
C GLN A 26 -13.13 9.50 -1.16
N ALA A 27 -13.96 8.90 -0.29
CA ALA A 27 -14.88 9.65 0.56
C ALA A 27 -14.16 10.54 1.59
N LEU A 28 -13.09 10.02 2.22
CA LEU A 28 -12.30 10.80 3.16
C LEU A 28 -11.54 11.93 2.45
N ALA A 29 -10.94 11.66 1.28
CA ALA A 29 -10.30 12.68 0.46
C ALA A 29 -11.28 13.78 0.04
N ALA A 30 -12.50 13.42 -0.40
CA ALA A 30 -13.57 14.36 -0.71
C ALA A 30 -14.00 15.21 0.50
N SER A 31 -13.83 14.70 1.72
CA SER A 31 -14.05 15.47 2.96
C SER A 31 -12.85 16.35 3.37
N GLY A 32 -11.88 16.56 2.48
CA GLY A 32 -10.69 17.39 2.72
C GLY A 32 -9.63 16.75 3.63
N LYS A 33 -9.67 15.43 3.85
CA LYS A 33 -8.68 14.72 4.68
C LYS A 33 -7.53 14.21 3.83
N SER A 34 -6.31 14.33 4.34
CA SER A 34 -5.15 13.65 3.78
C SER A 34 -5.22 12.16 4.10
N VAL A 35 -5.26 11.33 3.07
CA VAL A 35 -5.37 9.87 3.18
C VAL A 35 -4.38 9.17 2.26
N ALA A 36 -3.93 8.00 2.71
CA ALA A 36 -3.10 7.11 1.93
C ALA A 36 -3.56 5.67 2.13
N GLY A 37 -3.65 4.94 1.02
CA GLY A 37 -3.88 3.51 1.01
C GLY A 37 -2.58 2.75 1.30
N TYR A 38 -2.71 1.60 1.95
CA TYR A 38 -1.57 0.78 2.35
C TYR A 38 -1.89 -0.70 2.17
N LYS A 39 -1.04 -1.39 1.41
CA LYS A 39 -1.08 -2.84 1.19
C LYS A 39 0.30 -3.40 1.52
N PRO A 40 0.61 -3.61 2.81
CA PRO A 40 1.98 -3.92 3.27
C PRO A 40 2.58 -5.15 2.58
N VAL A 41 1.77 -6.20 2.46
CA VAL A 41 2.15 -7.47 1.83
C VAL A 41 1.13 -7.80 0.75
N ALA A 42 1.61 -8.10 -0.45
CA ALA A 42 0.77 -8.46 -1.58
C ALA A 42 1.34 -9.67 -2.31
N LYS A 43 0.46 -10.62 -2.65
CA LYS A 43 0.77 -11.80 -3.48
C LYS A 43 0.25 -11.58 -4.90
N GLY A 44 0.73 -12.37 -5.86
CA GLY A 44 0.30 -12.30 -7.26
C GLY A 44 0.67 -10.97 -7.94
N SER A 45 1.79 -10.38 -7.52
CA SER A 45 2.35 -9.18 -8.16
C SER A 45 2.97 -9.57 -9.50
N LYS A 46 2.84 -8.69 -10.50
CA LYS A 46 3.38 -8.90 -11.84
C LYS A 46 4.64 -8.06 -12.05
N GLU A 47 5.63 -8.60 -12.75
CA GLU A 47 6.78 -7.81 -13.19
C GLU A 47 6.33 -6.73 -14.17
N THR A 48 6.81 -5.51 -13.94
CA THR A 48 6.69 -4.38 -14.85
C THR A 48 8.08 -3.75 -15.02
N PRO A 49 8.28 -2.81 -15.96
CA PRO A 49 9.54 -2.07 -16.08
C PRO A 49 9.99 -1.36 -14.80
N ASP A 50 9.06 -1.04 -13.90
CA ASP A 50 9.33 -0.37 -12.62
C ASP A 50 9.51 -1.38 -11.45
N GLY A 51 9.49 -2.69 -11.73
CA GLY A 51 9.57 -3.78 -10.75
C GLY A 51 8.22 -4.46 -10.49
N LEU A 52 8.12 -5.24 -9.41
CA LEU A 52 6.89 -5.96 -9.08
C LEU A 52 5.75 -5.00 -8.72
N ARG A 53 4.58 -5.19 -9.34
CA ARG A 53 3.37 -4.39 -9.09
C ARG A 53 2.16 -5.26 -8.82
N ASN A 54 1.48 -4.96 -7.71
CA ASN A 54 0.22 -5.57 -7.33
C ASN A 54 -0.95 -4.66 -7.72
N LYS A 55 -1.97 -5.25 -8.34
CA LYS A 55 -3.16 -4.54 -8.82
C LYS A 55 -3.91 -3.81 -7.70
N ASP A 56 -4.08 -4.43 -6.54
CA ASP A 56 -4.76 -3.80 -5.40
C ASP A 56 -3.95 -2.61 -4.88
N ALA A 57 -2.63 -2.78 -4.73
CA ALA A 57 -1.74 -1.72 -4.27
C ALA A 57 -1.77 -0.49 -5.21
N LEU A 58 -1.75 -0.72 -6.52
CA LEU A 58 -1.86 0.35 -7.52
C LEU A 58 -3.20 1.09 -7.44
N ILE A 59 -4.31 0.37 -7.22
CA ILE A 59 -5.63 1.00 -7.01
C ILE A 59 -5.61 1.87 -5.75
N LEU A 60 -5.03 1.38 -4.65
CA LEU A 60 -4.93 2.14 -3.41
C LEU A 60 -4.03 3.38 -3.56
N GLN A 61 -2.92 3.25 -4.29
CA GLN A 61 -2.01 4.36 -4.58
C GLN A 61 -2.71 5.45 -5.40
N SER A 62 -3.45 5.08 -6.46
CA SER A 62 -4.09 6.05 -7.37
C SER A 62 -5.23 6.84 -6.74
N VAL A 63 -5.87 6.31 -5.70
CA VAL A 63 -6.95 7.00 -4.97
C VAL A 63 -6.50 7.59 -3.63
N SER A 64 -5.21 7.50 -3.32
CA SER A 64 -4.62 8.21 -2.20
C SER A 64 -4.55 9.71 -2.51
N SER A 65 -4.79 10.55 -1.52
CA SER A 65 -4.60 11.99 -1.69
C SER A 65 -3.12 12.39 -1.57
N LEU A 66 -2.32 11.56 -0.90
CA LEU A 66 -0.87 11.73 -0.77
C LEU A 66 -0.18 10.99 -1.91
N ALA A 67 0.66 11.70 -2.67
CA ALA A 67 1.54 11.09 -3.66
C ALA A 67 2.67 10.36 -2.93
N LEU A 68 2.55 9.03 -2.84
CA LEU A 68 3.55 8.16 -2.23
C LEU A 68 4.21 7.28 -3.28
N PRO A 69 5.53 7.00 -3.17
CA PRO A 69 6.17 6.01 -4.01
C PRO A 69 5.54 4.63 -3.77
N TYR A 70 5.60 3.76 -4.78
CA TYR A 70 4.96 2.45 -4.73
C TYR A 70 5.43 1.63 -3.51
N ASP A 71 6.73 1.66 -3.19
CA ASP A 71 7.31 0.90 -2.08
C ASP A 71 6.82 1.36 -0.69
N ALA A 72 6.31 2.60 -0.58
CA ALA A 72 5.66 3.05 0.65
C ALA A 72 4.23 2.50 0.77
N VAL A 73 3.55 2.23 -0.35
CA VAL A 73 2.20 1.65 -0.40
C VAL A 73 2.24 0.12 -0.28
N ASN A 74 3.16 -0.54 -0.99
CA ASN A 74 3.35 -1.98 -0.99
C ASN A 74 4.84 -2.35 -0.90
N PRO A 75 5.43 -2.32 0.31
CA PRO A 75 6.85 -2.61 0.53
C PRO A 75 7.22 -4.06 0.25
N ILE A 76 6.26 -4.99 0.38
CA ILE A 76 6.49 -6.43 0.15
C ILE A 76 5.54 -6.89 -0.96
N ALA A 77 6.04 -6.85 -2.19
CA ALA A 77 5.38 -7.38 -3.37
C ALA A 77 5.96 -8.76 -3.71
N LEU A 78 5.14 -9.80 -3.66
CA LEU A 78 5.51 -11.17 -4.00
C LEU A 78 4.86 -11.55 -5.33
N SER A 79 5.61 -12.24 -6.20
CA SER A 79 5.05 -12.86 -7.40
C SER A 79 4.17 -14.07 -7.04
N GLU A 80 3.48 -14.63 -8.02
CA GLU A 80 2.67 -15.85 -7.82
C GLU A 80 3.57 -17.06 -7.47
N ASP A 81 4.72 -17.15 -8.13
CA ASP A 81 5.71 -18.21 -7.93
C ASP A 81 6.35 -18.09 -6.54
N GLU A 82 6.88 -16.91 -6.18
CA GLU A 82 7.49 -16.62 -4.87
C GLU A 82 6.50 -16.73 -3.70
N SER A 83 5.20 -16.61 -3.96
CA SER A 83 4.16 -16.82 -2.94
C SER A 83 3.99 -18.29 -2.56
N SER A 84 4.35 -19.20 -3.47
CA SER A 84 4.13 -20.64 -3.38
C SER A 84 5.41 -21.39 -3.02
N VAL A 85 6.56 -20.92 -3.50
CA VAL A 85 7.88 -21.32 -3.02
C VAL A 85 8.31 -20.37 -1.92
N ALA A 86 8.19 -20.78 -0.66
CA ALA A 86 8.75 -20.04 0.46
C ALA A 86 10.29 -20.06 0.36
N HIS A 87 10.86 -19.23 -0.52
CA HIS A 87 12.29 -18.99 -0.53
C HIS A 87 12.64 -18.25 0.76
N SER A 88 13.65 -18.78 1.42
CA SER A 88 14.03 -18.59 2.82
C SER A 88 14.63 -17.21 3.12
N CYS A 89 14.02 -16.13 2.63
CA CYS A 89 14.33 -14.77 3.00
C CYS A 89 13.41 -14.35 4.16
N PRO A 90 13.97 -14.06 5.36
CA PRO A 90 13.17 -13.56 6.48
C PRO A 90 12.41 -12.30 6.08
N ILE A 91 11.11 -12.23 6.38
CA ILE A 91 10.35 -10.99 6.23
C ILE A 91 10.95 -9.96 7.18
N ASN A 92 11.46 -8.85 6.62
CA ASN A 92 11.94 -7.73 7.42
C ASN A 92 10.75 -6.94 7.99
N TYR A 93 10.34 -7.28 9.22
CA TYR A 93 9.24 -6.60 9.91
C TYR A 93 9.48 -5.10 10.14
N GLY A 94 10.73 -4.62 10.09
CA GLY A 94 11.07 -3.20 10.17
C GLY A 94 10.43 -2.37 9.06
N LEU A 95 10.30 -2.94 7.85
CA LEU A 95 9.63 -2.30 6.71
C LEU A 95 8.13 -2.11 6.94
N LEU A 96 7.50 -3.00 7.72
CA LEU A 96 6.08 -2.95 8.05
C LEU A 96 5.79 -1.93 9.17
N SER A 97 6.72 -1.79 10.13
CA SER A 97 6.61 -0.79 11.19
C SER A 97 6.94 0.64 10.72
N GLY A 98 7.57 0.81 9.57
CA GLY A 98 8.06 2.10 9.06
C GLY A 98 6.98 3.06 8.56
N TRP A 99 5.71 2.64 8.45
CA TRP A 99 4.61 3.48 7.96
C TRP A 99 4.43 4.80 8.73
N SER A 100 4.76 4.83 10.02
CA SER A 100 4.74 6.04 10.86
C SER A 100 5.63 7.17 10.30
N SER A 101 6.65 6.84 9.50
CA SER A 101 7.59 7.79 8.87
C SER A 101 7.34 8.04 7.37
N ALA A 102 6.40 7.31 6.75
CA ALA A 102 6.07 7.48 5.33
C ALA A 102 5.61 8.92 4.95
N PRO A 103 4.77 9.62 5.75
CA PRO A 103 4.38 10.99 5.42
C PRO A 103 5.54 12.01 5.52
N GLU A 104 6.58 11.75 6.31
CA GLU A 104 7.77 12.64 6.39
C GLU A 104 8.72 12.49 5.19
N ARG A 105 8.63 11.38 4.45
CA ARG A 105 9.37 11.16 3.19
C ARG A 105 8.67 11.82 2.00
N ALA A 106 7.35 11.95 2.03
CA ALA A 106 6.56 12.59 0.98
C ALA A 106 6.73 14.13 0.94
N GLY A 107 7.28 14.74 1.99
CA GLY A 107 7.44 16.19 2.12
C GLY A 107 8.79 16.77 1.66
N ARG A 108 9.69 15.98 1.05
CA ARG A 108 11.06 16.43 0.67
C ARG A 108 11.31 16.49 -0.85
N SER A 109 10.32 16.87 -1.65
CA SER A 109 10.59 17.27 -3.05
C SER A 109 9.80 18.52 -3.45
N CYS A 110 10.19 19.66 -2.89
CA CYS A 110 10.10 20.96 -3.54
C CYS A 110 11.38 21.72 -3.17
N GLY A 111 12.28 21.92 -4.13
CA GLY A 111 13.50 22.71 -3.94
C GLY A 111 14.65 22.23 -4.80
N GLY A 112 14.83 22.86 -5.96
CA GLY A 112 15.89 22.62 -6.95
C GLY A 112 15.46 23.13 -8.30
#